data_AF-A0A353GTE6-F1
#
_entry.id   AF-A0A353GTE6-F1
#
_cell.length_a   1.000
_cell.length_b   1.000
_cell.length_c   1.000
_cell.angle_alpha   90.00
_cell.angle_beta   90.00
_cell.angle_gamma   90.00
#
_symmetry.space_group_name_H-M   'P 1'
#
loop_
_entity.id
_entity.type
_entity.pdbx_description
1 polymer ?
#
loop_
_entity_poly.entity_id
_entity_poly.type
_entity_poly.pdbx_seq_one_letter_code
_entity_poly.pdbx_strand_id
1 'polypeptide(L)'
;SWGYKGFNEVWLEGSNDWIYRHLHKIADRMVELAQSFPNADGELKRALNQAARELLLLQSSDWAFIMKTGTMVDYAIKRTKNHIHRFNTLYDQIKYNRIDSEYLLRLEERDNIFPEIDYKVYQTSPSFDRVPEEILA
;
A
#
# COMPACT_ATOMS: atom_id res chain seq x y z
N SER A 1 14.21 16.05 -6.99
CA SER A 1 13.27 16.44 -5.91
C SER A 1 13.66 17.83 -5.44
N TRP A 2 12.85 18.49 -4.59
CA TRP A 2 13.28 19.67 -3.82
C TRP A 2 14.00 19.32 -2.49
N GLY A 3 14.41 18.06 -2.32
CA GLY A 3 15.05 17.53 -1.11
C GLY A 3 16.57 17.72 -1.07
N TYR A 4 17.26 16.95 -0.22
CA TYR A 4 18.71 17.08 -0.01
C TYR A 4 19.46 17.01 -1.34
N LYS A 5 20.21 18.08 -1.64
CA LYS A 5 20.97 18.29 -2.90
C LYS A 5 20.15 18.12 -4.19
N GLY A 6 18.82 18.16 -4.12
CA GLY A 6 17.93 17.96 -5.26
C GLY A 6 17.65 16.49 -5.62
N PHE A 7 18.13 15.52 -4.83
CA PHE A 7 18.04 14.09 -5.14
C PHE A 7 17.05 13.32 -4.24
N ASN A 8 16.91 12.02 -4.45
CA ASN A 8 16.00 11.14 -3.71
C ASN A 8 16.59 10.56 -2.41
N GLU A 9 17.84 10.88 -2.09
CA GLU A 9 18.60 10.32 -0.94
C GLU A 9 17.91 10.51 0.42
N VAL A 10 16.98 11.46 0.53
CA VAL A 10 16.19 11.62 1.76
C VAL A 10 15.22 10.46 1.96
N TRP A 11 14.71 9.90 0.87
CA TRP A 11 13.68 8.86 0.90
C TRP A 11 14.23 7.48 0.63
N LEU A 12 15.36 7.34 -0.08
CA LEU A 12 15.98 6.06 -0.39
C LEU A 12 17.47 6.06 -0.01
N GLU A 13 17.76 5.55 1.18
CA GLU A 13 19.10 5.28 1.70
C GLU A 13 19.04 4.28 2.88
N GLY A 14 20.18 3.88 3.44
CA GLY A 14 20.28 2.78 4.41
C GLY A 14 19.35 2.84 5.65
N SER A 15 18.89 4.01 6.09
CA SER A 15 17.92 4.08 7.22
C SER A 15 16.48 3.71 6.85
N ASN A 16 16.10 3.79 5.58
CA ASN A 16 14.72 3.67 5.10
C ASN A 16 14.55 2.77 3.86
N ASP A 17 15.64 2.27 3.28
CA ASP A 17 15.63 1.41 2.09
C ASP A 17 14.77 0.13 2.25
N TRP A 18 14.73 -0.41 3.47
CA TRP A 18 13.99 -1.63 3.81
C TRP A 18 12.48 -1.51 3.56
N ILE A 19 11.93 -0.29 3.52
CA ILE A 19 10.51 -0.05 3.27
C ILE A 19 10.13 -0.52 1.87
N TYR A 20 10.98 -0.25 0.88
CA TYR A 20 10.59 -0.32 -0.53
C TYR A 20 10.30 -1.73 -1.02
N ARG A 21 11.04 -2.74 -0.55
CA ARG A 21 10.74 -4.14 -0.89
C ARG A 21 9.32 -4.54 -0.44
N HIS A 22 8.87 -4.02 0.70
CA HIS A 22 7.53 -4.28 1.22
C HIS A 22 6.50 -3.46 0.45
N LEU A 23 6.81 -2.19 0.19
CA LEU A 23 5.91 -1.30 -0.53
C LEU A 23 5.63 -1.79 -1.95
N HIS A 24 6.65 -2.17 -2.72
CA HIS A 24 6.48 -2.74 -4.05
C HIS A 24 5.63 -4.01 -4.01
N LYS A 25 5.93 -4.94 -3.10
CA LYS A 25 5.16 -6.18 -3.00
C LYS A 25 3.68 -5.94 -2.64
N ILE A 26 3.41 -4.97 -1.78
CA ILE A 26 2.06 -4.59 -1.38
C ILE A 26 1.32 -3.90 -2.54
N ALA A 27 2.01 -3.04 -3.30
CA ALA A 27 1.43 -2.41 -4.49
C ALA A 27 1.00 -3.48 -5.53
N ASP A 28 1.88 -4.43 -5.84
CA ASP A 28 1.56 -5.54 -6.75
C ASP A 28 0.34 -6.36 -6.25
N ARG A 29 0.29 -6.64 -4.94
CA ARG A 29 -0.83 -7.33 -4.32
C ARG A 29 -2.13 -6.54 -4.41
N MET A 30 -2.08 -5.21 -4.29
CA MET A 30 -3.29 -4.39 -4.41
C MET A 30 -3.83 -4.42 -5.83
N VAL A 31 -2.95 -4.39 -6.84
CA VAL A 31 -3.32 -4.58 -8.24
C VAL A 31 -3.94 -5.97 -8.44
N GLU A 32 -3.30 -7.02 -7.92
CA GLU A 32 -3.82 -8.39 -7.96
C GLU A 32 -5.23 -8.50 -7.36
N LEU A 33 -5.45 -7.90 -6.19
CA LEU A 33 -6.77 -7.86 -5.54
C LEU A 33 -7.81 -7.15 -6.41
N ALA A 34 -7.48 -5.97 -6.94
CA ALA A 34 -8.39 -5.18 -7.75
C ALA A 34 -8.78 -5.87 -9.06
N GLN A 35 -7.85 -6.61 -9.67
CA GLN A 35 -8.07 -7.44 -10.85
C GLN A 35 -8.86 -8.71 -10.55
N SER A 36 -8.60 -9.37 -9.41
CA SER A 36 -9.24 -10.64 -9.03
C SER A 36 -10.71 -10.46 -8.66
N PHE A 37 -11.09 -9.27 -8.18
CA PHE A 37 -12.43 -9.00 -7.68
C PHE A 37 -13.04 -7.77 -8.35
N PRO A 38 -13.31 -7.78 -9.67
CA PRO A 38 -13.69 -6.55 -10.40
C PRO A 38 -15.09 -6.01 -10.04
N ASN A 39 -15.94 -6.86 -9.49
CA ASN A 39 -17.33 -6.58 -9.17
C ASN A 39 -17.66 -6.85 -7.70
N ALA A 40 -16.69 -6.66 -6.80
CA ALA A 40 -16.94 -6.83 -5.36
C ALA A 40 -18.02 -5.87 -4.84
N ASP A 41 -18.84 -6.38 -3.93
CA ASP A 41 -19.86 -5.66 -3.18
C ASP A 41 -19.75 -5.95 -1.67
N GLY A 42 -20.64 -5.35 -0.89
CA GLY A 42 -20.78 -5.60 0.55
C GLY A 42 -19.47 -5.54 1.33
N GLU A 43 -19.23 -6.57 2.14
CA GLU A 43 -18.05 -6.68 3.00
C GLU A 43 -16.74 -6.84 2.22
N LEU A 44 -16.75 -7.55 1.10
CA LEU A 44 -15.57 -7.71 0.26
C LEU A 44 -15.12 -6.36 -0.32
N LYS A 45 -16.05 -5.55 -0.82
CA LYS A 45 -15.74 -4.19 -1.30
C LYS A 45 -15.15 -3.33 -0.19
N ARG A 46 -15.71 -3.40 1.02
CA ARG A 46 -15.20 -2.68 2.20
C ARG A 46 -13.76 -3.10 2.53
N ALA A 47 -13.48 -4.39 2.57
CA ALA A 47 -12.14 -4.91 2.83
C ALA A 47 -11.12 -4.47 1.77
N LEU A 48 -11.50 -4.51 0.48
CA LEU A 48 -10.66 -4.04 -0.63
C LEU A 48 -10.38 -2.54 -0.54
N ASN A 49 -11.40 -1.73 -0.20
CA ASN A 49 -11.24 -0.30 0.02
C ASN A 49 -10.33 -0.01 1.21
N GLN A 50 -10.46 -0.76 2.31
CA GLN A 50 -9.58 -0.59 3.46
C GLN A 50 -8.13 -1.01 3.13
N ALA A 51 -7.92 -2.09 2.36
CA ALA A 51 -6.60 -2.49 1.89
C ALA A 51 -5.95 -1.37 1.04
N ALA A 52 -6.72 -0.73 0.16
CA ALA A 52 -6.26 0.42 -0.60
C ALA A 52 -5.83 1.60 0.28
N ARG A 53 -6.54 1.89 1.39
CA ARG A 53 -6.13 2.91 2.37
C ARG A 53 -4.84 2.56 3.09
N GLU A 54 -4.68 1.29 3.51
CA GLU A 54 -3.44 0.85 4.16
C GLU A 54 -2.23 0.98 3.23
N LEU A 55 -2.40 0.70 1.92
CA LEU A 55 -1.36 0.96 0.93
C LEU A 55 -1.04 2.46 0.80
N LEU A 56 -2.05 3.33 0.67
CA LEU A 56 -1.83 4.78 0.57
C LEU A 56 -1.12 5.34 1.81
N LEU A 57 -1.52 4.88 2.99
CA LEU A 57 -0.86 5.26 4.25
C LEU A 57 0.59 4.77 4.29
N LEU A 58 0.87 3.55 3.81
CA LEU A 58 2.23 3.03 3.69
C LEU A 58 3.08 3.84 2.69
N GLN A 59 2.47 4.39 1.63
CA GLN A 59 3.13 5.17 0.59
C GLN A 59 3.52 6.59 1.01
N SER A 60 3.11 7.05 2.20
CA SER A 60 3.50 8.39 2.64
C SER A 60 5.04 8.51 2.71
N SER A 61 5.57 9.49 1.99
CA SER A 61 6.99 9.82 1.99
C SER A 61 7.48 10.32 3.35
N ASP A 62 6.56 10.75 4.23
CA ASP A 62 6.89 11.21 5.58
C ASP A 62 7.59 10.14 6.38
N TRP A 63 7.26 8.85 6.20
CA TRP A 63 7.89 7.78 6.96
C TRP A 63 9.39 7.70 6.71
N ALA A 64 9.79 7.69 5.45
CA ALA A 64 11.20 7.67 5.05
C ALA A 64 11.91 8.98 5.45
N PHE A 65 11.22 10.13 5.33
CA PHE A 65 11.74 11.43 5.74
C PHE A 65 12.00 11.52 7.25
N ILE A 66 11.06 11.05 8.07
CA ILE A 66 11.17 11.04 9.55
C ILE A 66 12.32 10.12 9.98
N MET A 67 12.43 8.93 9.38
CA MET A 67 13.59 8.04 9.61
C MET A 67 14.91 8.72 9.25
N LYS A 68 14.97 9.40 8.09
CA LYS A 68 16.19 10.09 7.63
C LYS A 68 16.59 11.24 8.55
N THR A 69 15.63 12.05 8.97
CA THR A 69 15.87 13.25 9.77
C THR A 69 16.09 12.95 11.25
N GLY A 70 15.87 11.71 11.69
CA GLY A 70 16.16 11.27 13.05
C GLY A 70 15.16 11.74 14.11
N THR A 71 14.05 12.36 13.71
CA THR A 71 12.99 12.76 14.65
C THR A 71 12.00 11.61 14.80
N MET A 72 11.58 11.24 16.02
CA MET A 72 10.53 10.22 16.23
C MET A 72 10.68 8.91 15.40
N VAL A 73 11.92 8.42 15.19
CA VAL A 73 12.22 7.31 14.27
C VAL A 73 11.43 6.04 14.61
N ASP A 74 11.37 5.68 15.89
CA ASP A 74 10.63 4.50 16.35
C ASP A 74 9.15 4.57 16.00
N TYR A 75 8.57 5.77 16.03
CA TYR A 75 7.19 6.00 15.62
C TYR A 75 7.02 5.75 14.12
N ALA A 76 7.87 6.30 13.25
CA ALA A 76 7.80 6.07 11.81
C ALA A 76 7.99 4.59 11.44
N ILE A 77 8.95 3.90 12.08
CA ILE A 77 9.18 2.46 11.88
C ILE A 77 7.93 1.67 12.29
N LYS A 78 7.37 1.98 13.47
CA LYS A 78 6.15 1.32 13.96
C LYS A 78 4.96 1.56 13.04
N ARG A 79 4.74 2.79 12.57
CA ARG A 79 3.65 3.13 11.64
C ARG A 79 3.78 2.37 10.32
N THR A 80 4.96 2.38 9.72
CA THR A 80 5.25 1.65 8.47
C THR A 80 4.96 0.16 8.64
N LYS A 81 5.51 -0.48 9.70
CA LYS A 81 5.28 -1.90 9.98
C LYS A 81 3.81 -2.23 10.24
N ASN A 82 3.08 -1.34 10.92
CA ASN A 82 1.66 -1.53 11.17
C ASN A 82 0.85 -1.54 9.88
N HIS A 83 1.07 -0.59 8.96
CA HIS A 83 0.37 -0.55 7.67
C HIS A 83 0.72 -1.77 6.80
N ILE A 84 1.99 -2.20 6.80
CA ILE A 84 2.41 -3.46 6.15
C ILE A 84 1.63 -4.66 6.73
N HIS A 85 1.56 -4.77 8.06
CA HIS A 85 0.88 -5.89 8.70
C HIS A 85 -0.62 -5.89 8.41
N ARG A 86 -1.30 -4.74 8.56
CA ARG A 86 -2.74 -4.61 8.32
C ARG A 86 -3.12 -4.94 6.88
N PHE A 87 -2.36 -4.41 5.91
CA PHE A 87 -2.57 -4.75 4.51
C PHE A 87 -2.45 -6.26 4.28
N ASN A 88 -1.37 -6.89 4.76
CA ASN A 88 -1.16 -8.31 4.54
C ASN A 88 -2.24 -9.17 5.22
N THR A 89 -2.69 -8.78 6.41
CA THR A 89 -3.81 -9.44 7.08
C THR A 89 -5.09 -9.35 6.26
N LEU A 90 -5.44 -8.16 5.74
CA LEU A 90 -6.60 -7.99 4.86
C LEU A 90 -6.45 -8.77 3.56
N TYR A 91 -5.27 -8.74 2.94
CA TYR A 91 -4.96 -9.50 1.74
C TYR A 91 -5.22 -11.00 1.95
N ASP A 92 -4.69 -11.58 3.03
CA ASP A 92 -4.89 -12.99 3.35
C ASP A 92 -6.38 -13.28 3.67
N GLN A 93 -7.04 -12.40 4.41
CA GLN A 93 -8.46 -12.57 4.71
C GLN A 93 -9.33 -12.57 3.45
N ILE A 94 -9.04 -11.67 2.49
CA ILE A 94 -9.74 -11.58 1.21
C ILE A 94 -9.44 -12.82 0.35
N LYS A 95 -8.16 -13.18 0.17
CA LYS A 95 -7.76 -14.31 -0.69
C LYS A 95 -8.32 -15.66 -0.22
N TYR A 96 -8.47 -15.83 1.08
CA TYR A 96 -9.00 -17.06 1.68
C TYR A 96 -10.49 -16.96 2.06
N ASN A 97 -11.19 -15.91 1.63
CA ASN A 97 -12.62 -15.70 1.89
C ASN A 97 -13.01 -15.87 3.37
N ARG A 98 -12.23 -15.23 4.26
CA ARG A 98 -12.35 -15.32 5.72
C ARG A 98 -12.25 -13.95 6.38
N ILE A 99 -12.91 -12.96 5.78
CA ILE A 99 -12.91 -11.59 6.29
C ILE A 99 -13.45 -11.58 7.71
N ASP A 100 -12.67 -10.99 8.63
CA ASP A 100 -13.09 -10.74 10.00
C ASP A 100 -13.74 -9.36 10.05
N SER A 101 -15.07 -9.34 10.14
CA SER A 101 -15.87 -8.11 10.13
C SER A 101 -15.51 -7.16 11.28
N GLU A 102 -15.15 -7.69 12.45
CA GLU A 102 -14.81 -6.87 13.62
C GLU A 102 -13.42 -6.26 13.45
N TYR A 103 -12.47 -7.05 12.96
CA TYR A 103 -11.15 -6.54 12.60
C TYR A 103 -11.25 -5.44 11.54
N LEU A 104 -12.00 -5.68 10.47
CA LEU A 104 -12.21 -4.71 9.39
C LEU A 104 -12.81 -3.40 9.92
N LEU A 105 -13.87 -3.48 10.74
CA LEU A 105 -14.50 -2.30 11.33
C LEU A 105 -13.49 -1.48 12.16
N ARG A 106 -12.69 -2.12 13.02
CA ARG A 106 -11.66 -1.42 13.80
C ARG A 106 -10.58 -0.77 12.93
N LEU A 107 -10.27 -1.34 11.76
CA LEU A 107 -9.37 -0.69 10.81
C LEU A 107 -10.03 0.53 10.18
N GLU A 108 -11.28 0.40 9.73
CA GLU A 108 -12.04 1.47 9.11
C GLU A 108 -12.28 2.66 10.05
N GLU A 109 -12.45 2.43 11.35
CA GLU A 109 -12.56 3.50 12.35
C GLU A 109 -11.24 4.24 12.56
N ARG A 110 -10.12 3.51 12.55
CA ARG A 110 -8.80 4.05 12.88
C ARG A 110 -8.12 4.72 11.69
N ASP A 111 -8.20 4.11 10.52
CA ASP A 111 -7.49 4.49 9.30
C ASP A 111 -8.52 4.90 8.23
N ASN A 112 -9.32 5.91 8.55
CA ASN A 112 -10.57 6.30 7.88
C ASN A 112 -10.41 7.38 6.78
N ILE A 113 -9.19 7.61 6.29
CA ILE A 113 -8.93 8.60 5.25
C ILE A 113 -9.60 8.19 3.93
N PHE A 114 -10.03 9.16 3.12
CA PHE A 114 -10.69 8.90 1.84
C PHE A 114 -11.90 7.95 1.98
N PRO A 115 -12.99 8.39 2.61
CA PRO A 115 -14.19 7.54 2.81
C PRO A 115 -14.75 7.02 1.48
N GLU A 116 -14.65 7.83 0.42
CA GLU A 116 -15.12 7.53 -0.94
C GLU A 116 -14.11 6.77 -1.82
N ILE A 117 -13.00 6.25 -1.25
CA ILE A 117 -12.04 5.49 -2.04
C ILE A 117 -12.71 4.30 -2.73
N ASP A 118 -12.34 4.06 -3.98
CA ASP A 118 -12.71 2.86 -4.71
C ASP A 118 -11.44 2.10 -5.08
N TYR A 119 -11.30 0.87 -4.56
CA TYR A 119 -10.15 0.00 -4.85
C TYR A 119 -9.96 -0.26 -6.36
N LYS A 120 -11.01 -0.05 -7.18
CA LYS A 120 -10.95 -0.24 -8.63
C LYS A 120 -9.98 0.69 -9.33
N VAL A 121 -9.53 1.77 -8.71
CA VAL A 121 -8.45 2.62 -9.27
C VAL A 121 -7.14 1.85 -9.52
N TYR A 122 -6.96 0.71 -8.84
CA TYR A 122 -5.81 -0.18 -9.03
C TYR A 122 -6.02 -1.24 -10.13
N GLN A 123 -7.17 -1.24 -10.81
CA GLN A 123 -7.36 -2.07 -12.00
C GLN A 123 -6.51 -1.51 -13.14
N THR A 124 -5.52 -2.27 -13.59
CA THR A 124 -4.81 -1.93 -14.82
C THR A 124 -5.72 -2.19 -16.02
N SER A 125 -5.72 -1.26 -16.97
CA SER A 125 -6.29 -1.54 -18.29
C SER A 125 -5.41 -2.56 -19.01
N PRO A 126 -5.97 -3.49 -19.81
CA PRO A 126 -5.19 -4.50 -20.54
C PRO A 126 -4.10 -3.94 -21.48
N SER A 127 -4.08 -2.62 -21.72
CA SER A 127 -3.19 -1.94 -22.64
C SER A 127 -1.79 -1.62 -22.10
N PHE A 128 -1.53 -1.80 -20.80
CA PHE A 128 -0.23 -1.43 -20.19
C PHE A 128 0.78 -2.58 -20.03
N ASP A 129 0.37 -3.84 -20.25
CA ASP A 129 1.22 -5.02 -19.98
C ASP A 129 2.04 -5.52 -21.18
N ARG A 130 2.09 -4.79 -22.30
CA ARG A 130 2.98 -5.14 -23.42
C ARG A 130 4.14 -4.18 -23.51
N VAL A 131 5.23 -4.48 -22.82
CA VAL A 131 6.54 -4.07 -23.32
C VAL A 131 6.79 -4.97 -24.54
N PRO A 132 6.91 -4.43 -25.76
CA PRO A 132 7.21 -5.25 -26.93
C PRO A 132 8.54 -5.99 -26.73
N GLU A 133 8.58 -7.28 -27.04
CA GLU A 133 9.83 -8.08 -27.02
C GLU A 133 10.95 -7.48 -27.87
N GLU A 134 10.62 -6.56 -28.79
CA GLU A 134 11.54 -5.83 -29.66
C GLU A 134 12.53 -4.91 -28.91
N ILE A 135 12.33 -4.62 -27.61
CA ILE A 135 13.24 -3.77 -26.82
C ILE A 135 14.32 -4.61 -26.09
N LEU A 136 14.27 -5.94 -26.18
CA LEU A 136 15.26 -6.84 -25.55
C LEU A 136 16.29 -7.45 -26.53
N ALA A 137 16.41 -6.91 -27.75
CA ALA A 137 17.40 -7.34 -28.75
C ALA A 137 18.58 -6.38 -28.88
#